data_AF-A0A660S3J1-F1
#
_entry.id   AF-A0A660S3J1-F1
#
_cell.length_a   1.000
_cell.length_b   1.000
_cell.length_c   1.000
_cell.angle_alpha   90.00
_cell.angle_beta   90.00
_cell.angle_gamma   90.00
#
_symmetry.space_group_name_H-M   'P 1'
#
loop_
_entity.id
_entity.type
_entity.pdbx_description
1 polymer ?
#
loop_
_entity_poly.entity_id
_entity_poly.type
_entity_poly.pdbx_seq_one_letter_code
_entity_poly.pdbx_strand_id
1 'polypeptide(L)'
;MFQKFLKQNITIKKIEQYTNEYGEEENIERDIETVAFINARRSRIISEKYGIIETIVYEAMILPDVDISKEDKVVWNNEYYEIREILPVYDIYGRKIFTQLHLLKKE
;
A
#
# COMPACT_ATOMS: atom_id res chain seq x y z
N MET A 1 -10.88 13.14 -20.89
CA MET A 1 -11.94 12.37 -20.21
C MET A 1 -11.31 11.85 -18.92
N PHE A 2 -11.66 12.39 -17.75
CA PHE A 2 -11.05 11.99 -16.47
C PHE A 2 -11.62 10.61 -16.06
N GLN A 3 -10.74 9.63 -15.86
CA GLN A 3 -11.09 8.32 -15.31
C GLN A 3 -11.60 8.54 -13.87
N LYS A 4 -12.83 8.09 -13.54
CA LYS A 4 -13.38 8.27 -12.19
C LYS A 4 -12.57 7.44 -11.19
N PHE A 5 -11.84 8.11 -10.29
CA PHE A 5 -11.24 7.44 -9.14
C PHE A 5 -12.34 6.95 -8.20
N LEU A 6 -12.36 5.65 -7.91
CA LEU A 6 -13.31 5.06 -6.98
C LEU A 6 -12.74 5.19 -5.57
N LYS A 7 -13.46 5.91 -4.70
CA LYS A 7 -13.21 5.93 -3.25
C LYS A 7 -13.55 4.54 -2.70
N GLN A 8 -12.62 3.91 -1.99
CA GLN A 8 -12.73 2.56 -1.44
C GLN A 8 -12.23 2.55 0.01
N ASN A 9 -12.83 1.71 0.85
CA ASN A 9 -12.28 1.41 2.17
C ASN A 9 -11.21 0.34 2.03
N ILE A 10 -10.10 0.51 2.73
CA ILE A 10 -9.01 -0.45 2.82
C ILE A 10 -8.58 -0.60 4.28
N THR A 11 -7.91 -1.71 4.58
CA THR A 11 -7.28 -1.95 5.87
C THR A 11 -5.79 -2.09 5.66
N ILE A 12 -4.98 -1.34 6.41
CA ILE A 12 -3.53 -1.51 6.46
C ILE A 12 -3.23 -2.39 7.66
N LYS A 13 -2.59 -3.53 7.42
CA LYS A 13 -2.07 -4.40 8.46
C LYS A 13 -0.63 -4.02 8.76
N LYS A 14 -0.42 -3.40 9.92
CA LYS A 14 0.89 -3.09 10.45
C LYS A 14 1.45 -4.26 11.23
N ILE A 15 2.73 -4.54 11.05
CA ILE A 15 3.48 -5.50 11.86
C ILE A 15 4.39 -4.68 12.76
N GLU A 16 4.06 -4.61 14.04
CA GLU A 16 4.87 -3.92 15.05
C GLU A 16 5.64 -4.94 15.87
N GLN A 17 6.95 -4.75 15.99
CA GLN A 17 7.82 -5.53 16.87
C GLN A 17 7.83 -4.90 18.26
N TYR A 18 7.57 -5.71 19.28
CA TYR A 18 7.67 -5.32 20.67
C TYR A 18 8.47 -6.36 21.44
N THR A 19 9.19 -5.89 22.46
CA THR A 19 9.81 -6.77 23.43
C THR A 19 8.85 -6.95 24.59
N ASN A 20 8.44 -8.19 24.87
CA ASN A 20 7.54 -8.49 25.98
C ASN A 20 8.25 -8.31 27.33
N GLU A 21 7.52 -8.44 28.44
CA GLU A 21 8.07 -8.31 29.81
C GLU A 21 9.16 -9.35 30.15
N TYR A 22 9.28 -10.40 29.35
CA TYR A 22 10.28 -11.46 29.47
C TYR A 22 11.51 -11.24 28.58
N GLY A 23 11.56 -10.16 27.81
CA GLY A 23 12.68 -9.86 26.92
C GLY A 23 12.60 -10.54 25.54
N GLU A 24 11.47 -11.18 25.20
CA GLU A 24 11.29 -11.85 23.91
C GLU A 24 10.70 -10.89 22.88
N GLU A 25 11.19 -10.96 21.64
CA GLU A 25 10.64 -10.21 20.51
C GLU A 25 9.37 -10.88 19.98
N GLU A 26 8.25 -10.17 20.04
CA GLU A 26 6.97 -10.60 19.51
C GLU A 26 6.51 -9.63 18.43
N ASN A 27 5.78 -10.14 17.43
CA ASN A 27 5.16 -9.33 16.38
C ASN A 27 3.66 -9.23 16.66
N ILE A 28 3.15 -8.02 16.88
CA ILE A 28 1.71 -7.75 16.95
C ILE A 28 1.27 -7.24 15.57
N GLU A 29 0.18 -7.82 15.06
CA GLU A 29 -0.52 -7.25 13.92
C GLU A 29 -1.58 -6.25 14.39
N ARG A 30 -1.56 -5.05 13.81
CA ARG A 30 -2.56 -4.00 14.07
C ARG A 30 -3.24 -3.59 12.77
N ASP A 31 -4.56 -3.55 12.80
CA ASP A 31 -5.38 -3.13 11.67
C ASP A 31 -5.67 -1.62 11.74
N ILE A 32 -5.36 -0.91 10.66
CA ILE A 32 -5.67 0.52 10.47
C ILE A 32 -6.64 0.64 9.30
N GLU A 33 -7.88 1.01 9.60
CA GLU A 33 -8.88 1.30 8.57
C GLU A 33 -8.67 2.69 7.98
N THR A 34 -8.64 2.79 6.66
CA THR A 34 -8.56 4.07 5.96
C THR A 34 -9.29 4.03 4.63
N VAL A 35 -9.30 5.17 3.95
CA VAL A 35 -9.89 5.33 2.62
C VAL A 35 -8.76 5.49 1.61
N ALA A 36 -8.89 4.79 0.48
CA ALA A 36 -8.04 4.96 -0.67
C ALA A 36 -8.85 5.33 -1.92
N PHE A 37 -8.25 6.12 -2.81
CA PHE A 37 -8.66 6.20 -4.21
C PHE A 37 -7.82 5.20 -5.00
N ILE A 38 -8.46 4.17 -5.55
CA ILE A 38 -7.77 3.07 -6.21
C ILE A 38 -7.95 3.16 -7.72
N ASN A 39 -6.85 3.05 -8.45
CA ASN A 39 -6.81 2.86 -9.88
C ASN A 39 -6.02 1.61 -10.23
N ALA A 40 -6.43 0.88 -11.26
CA ALA A 40 -5.74 -0.30 -11.75
C ALA A 40 -5.14 0.01 -13.12
N ARG A 41 -3.85 -0.29 -13.31
CA ARG A 41 -3.18 -0.15 -14.60
C ARG A 41 -2.47 -1.44 -14.97
N ARG A 42 -2.55 -1.82 -16.24
CA ARG A 42 -1.69 -2.89 -16.78
C ARG A 42 -0.26 -2.38 -16.80
N SER A 43 0.66 -3.19 -16.30
CA SER A 43 2.09 -2.90 -16.25
C SER A 43 2.89 -4.09 -16.74
N ARG A 44 4.12 -3.82 -17.19
CA ARG A 44 5.10 -4.81 -17.57
C ARG A 44 6.25 -4.74 -16.58
N ILE A 45 6.45 -5.80 -15.80
CA ILE A 45 7.57 -5.91 -14.87
C ILE A 45 8.63 -6.80 -15.50
N ILE A 46 9.87 -6.35 -15.47
CA ILE A 46 11.01 -7.13 -15.95
C ILE A 46 11.51 -7.98 -14.78
N SER A 47 11.46 -9.30 -14.95
CA SER A 47 12.04 -10.28 -14.02
C SER A 47 13.26 -10.93 -14.66
N GLU A 48 14.36 -11.01 -13.92
CA GLU A 48 15.58 -11.69 -14.39
C GLU A 48 15.36 -13.18 -14.67
N LYS A 49 14.44 -13.82 -13.93
CA LYS A 49 14.15 -15.26 -14.04
C LYS A 49 13.09 -15.59 -15.09
N TYR A 50 12.09 -14.72 -15.25
CA TYR A 50 10.89 -15.03 -16.05
C TYR A 50 10.69 -14.09 -17.25
N GLY A 51 11.59 -13.12 -17.47
CA GLY A 51 11.47 -12.15 -18.55
C GLY A 51 10.42 -11.07 -18.26
N ILE A 52 9.73 -10.59 -19.30
CA ILE A 52 8.69 -9.57 -19.18
C ILE A 52 7.39 -10.24 -18.70
N ILE A 53 6.94 -9.87 -17.50
CA ILE A 53 5.66 -10.30 -16.94
C ILE A 53 4.65 -9.17 -17.12
N GLU A 54 3.56 -9.44 -17.81
CA GLU A 54 2.39 -8.57 -17.80
C GLU A 54 1.61 -8.80 -16.51
N THR A 55 1.38 -7.73 -15.75
CA THR A 55 0.65 -7.78 -14.48
C THR A 55 -0.22 -6.55 -14.30
N ILE A 56 -1.06 -6.55 -13.27
CA ILE A 56 -1.85 -5.39 -12.87
C ILE A 56 -1.19 -4.77 -11.64
N VAL A 57 -0.80 -3.50 -11.78
CA VAL A 57 -0.37 -2.68 -10.65
C VAL A 57 -1.56 -1.82 -10.23
N TYR A 58 -1.82 -1.80 -8.93
CA TYR A 58 -2.85 -0.95 -8.36
C TYR A 58 -2.19 0.28 -7.74
N GLU A 59 -2.67 1.46 -8.10
CA GLU A 59 -2.26 2.72 -7.50
C GLU A 59 -3.32 3.11 -6.47
N ALA A 60 -2.93 3.18 -5.19
CA ALA A 60 -3.80 3.59 -4.11
C ALA A 60 -3.33 4.93 -3.54
N MET A 61 -4.15 5.97 -3.62
CA MET A 61 -3.90 7.25 -2.95
C MET A 61 -4.63 7.25 -1.60
N ILE A 62 -3.87 7.25 -0.51
CA ILE A 62 -4.36 7.30 0.87
C ILE A 62 -4.14 8.68 1.49
N LEU A 63 -4.81 8.93 2.62
CA LEU A 63 -4.67 10.17 3.38
C LEU A 63 -3.20 10.38 3.83
N PRO A 64 -2.75 11.65 3.93
CA PRO A 64 -1.34 11.97 4.14
C PRO A 64 -0.82 11.65 5.56
N ASP A 65 -1.72 11.60 6.53
CA ASP A 65 -1.49 11.33 7.95
C ASP A 65 -1.43 9.85 8.30
N VAL A 66 -1.80 8.97 7.37
CA VAL A 66 -1.65 7.53 7.54
C VAL A 66 -0.17 7.18 7.44
N ASP A 67 0.40 6.78 8.57
CA ASP A 67 1.75 6.25 8.66
C ASP A 67 1.80 4.84 8.04
N ILE A 68 2.72 4.61 7.11
CA ILE A 68 2.80 3.38 6.32
C ILE A 68 4.25 3.04 5.95
N SER A 69 4.59 1.76 6.09
CA SER A 69 5.89 1.18 5.77
C SER A 69 5.81 0.23 4.57
N LYS A 70 6.95 -0.23 4.05
CA LYS A 70 6.96 -1.22 2.94
C LYS A 70 6.65 -2.64 3.44
N GLU A 71 6.85 -2.87 4.72
CA GLU A 71 6.64 -4.13 5.43
C GLU A 71 5.15 -4.35 5.74
N ASP A 72 4.37 -3.27 5.78
CA ASP A 72 2.93 -3.30 5.95
C ASP A 72 2.23 -3.99 4.76
N LYS A 73 1.04 -4.54 5.03
CA LYS A 73 0.19 -5.15 3.99
C LYS A 73 -1.08 -4.35 3.81
N VAL A 74 -1.55 -4.21 2.58
CA VAL A 74 -2.85 -3.61 2.30
C VAL A 74 -3.86 -4.72 2.05
N VAL A 75 -4.99 -4.66 2.75
CA VAL A 75 -6.15 -5.53 2.54
C VAL A 75 -7.25 -4.70 1.89
N TRP A 76 -7.71 -5.15 0.73
CA TRP A 76 -8.79 -4.52 -0.01
C TRP A 76 -9.65 -5.60 -0.68
N ASN A 77 -10.98 -5.51 -0.55
CA ASN A 77 -11.93 -6.52 -1.07
C ASN A 77 -11.60 -7.96 -0.64
N ASN A 78 -11.17 -8.15 0.61
CA ASN A 78 -10.72 -9.43 1.17
C ASN A 78 -9.48 -10.04 0.48
N GLU A 79 -8.74 -9.24 -0.28
CA GLU A 79 -7.51 -9.65 -0.95
C GLU A 79 -6.30 -8.91 -0.36
N TYR A 80 -5.14 -9.57 -0.38
CA TYR A 80 -3.90 -9.03 0.13
C TYR A 80 -3.06 -8.42 -0.99
N TYR A 81 -2.47 -7.27 -0.69
CA TYR A 81 -1.63 -6.51 -1.60
C TYR A 81 -0.32 -6.14 -0.93
N GLU A 82 0.78 -6.39 -1.64
CA GLU A 82 2.12 -5.99 -1.24
C GLU A 82 2.43 -4.57 -1.71
N ILE A 83 3.06 -3.79 -0.83
CA ILE A 83 3.49 -2.43 -1.13
C ILE A 83 4.87 -2.50 -1.81
N ARG A 84 4.94 -2.07 -3.07
CA ARG A 84 6.20 -2.02 -3.83
C ARG A 84 6.87 -0.66 -3.75
N GLU A 85 6.07 0.39 -3.77
CA GLU A 85 6.55 1.76 -3.73
C GLU A 85 5.60 2.64 -2.90
N ILE A 86 6.20 3.60 -2.19
CA ILE A 86 5.51 4.60 -1.38
C ILE A 86 6.01 5.95 -1.84
N LEU A 87 5.11 6.76 -2.39
CA LEU A 87 5.41 8.06 -2.97
C LEU A 87 4.59 9.13 -2.24
N PRO A 88 5.21 9.98 -1.41
CA PRO A 88 4.50 11.11 -0.82
C PRO A 88 4.18 12.14 -1.92
N VAL A 89 2.93 12.60 -1.96
CA VAL A 89 2.46 13.61 -2.91
C VAL A 89 2.30 14.94 -2.17
N TYR A 90 2.96 15.98 -2.67
CA TYR A 90 2.97 17.31 -2.06
C TYR A 90 2.22 18.33 -2.92
N ASP A 91 1.60 19.32 -2.28
CA ASP A 91 1.10 20.51 -2.96
C ASP A 91 2.25 21.47 -3.36
N ILE A 92 1.90 22.55 -4.07
CA ILE A 92 2.86 23.57 -4.51
C ILE A 92 3.55 24.32 -3.36
N TYR A 93 3.04 24.17 -2.13
CA TYR A 93 3.59 24.77 -0.91
C TYR A 93 4.42 23.77 -0.09
N GLY A 94 4.63 22.55 -0.59
CA GLY A 94 5.41 21.51 0.08
C GLY A 94 4.65 20.77 1.19
N ARG A 95 3.30 20.90 1.27
CA ARG A 95 2.49 20.14 2.24
C ARG A 95 2.08 18.81 1.65
N LYS A 96 2.26 17.72 2.40
CA LYS A 96 1.85 16.39 2.00
C LYS A 96 0.31 16.32 1.93
N ILE A 97 -0.23 16.05 0.75
CA ILE A 97 -1.67 15.97 0.50
C ILE A 97 -2.18 14.53 0.39
N PHE A 98 -1.35 13.60 -0.08
CA PHE A 98 -1.65 12.17 -0.14
C PHE A 98 -0.37 11.36 -0.01
N THR A 99 -0.52 10.06 0.26
CA THR A 99 0.52 9.07 0.01
C THR A 99 0.04 8.16 -1.12
N GLN A 100 0.79 8.07 -2.22
CA GLN A 100 0.50 7.12 -3.29
C GLN A 100 1.27 5.82 -3.03
N LEU A 101 0.55 4.70 -3.09
CA LEU A 101 1.09 3.36 -2.97
C LEU A 101 1.02 2.65 -4.32
N HIS A 102 2.07 1.94 -4.68
CA HIS A 102 2.01 0.94 -5.76
C HIS A 102 1.87 -0.43 -5.15
N LEU A 103 0.74 -1.06 -5.46
CA LEU A 103 0.31 -2.31 -4.88
C LEU A 103 0.35 -3.41 -5.94
N LEU A 104 0.88 -4.57 -5.55
CA LEU A 104 0.77 -5.80 -6.31
C LEU A 104 -0.08 -6.79 -5.53
N LYS A 105 -1.06 -7.39 -6.21
CA LYS A 105 -1.88 -8.44 -5.63
C LYS A 105 -1.01 -9.64 -5.28
N LYS A 106 -1.16 -10.15 -4.07
CA LYS A 106 -0.53 -11.39 -3.61
C LYS A 106 -1.53 -12.54 -3.79
N GLU A 107 -1.07 -13.64 -4.38
CA GLU A 107 -1.80 -14.91 -4.47
C GLU A 107 -1.76 -15.68 -3.14
#